data_AF-A0A3R6UN10-F1
#
_entry.id   AF-A0A3R6UN10-F1
#
_cell.length_a   1.000
_cell.length_b   1.000
_cell.length_c   1.000
_cell.angle_alpha   90.00
_cell.angle_beta   90.00
_cell.angle_gamma   90.00
#
_symmetry.space_group_name_H-M   'P 1'
#
loop_
_entity.id
_entity.type
_entity.pdbx_description
1 polymer ?
#
loop_
_entity_poly.entity_id
_entity_poly.type
_entity_poly.pdbx_seq_one_letter_code
_entity_poly.pdbx_strand_id
1 'polypeptide(L)'
;MKRLKKFVTLFTLAAVCFAIPGLGKITVKAAEPTTYVLNYSDSSSEWRYKEASSWSAEVQDRELYYLQQNIKDGDYIVIDNDVENNALALKVSVRLGNLTFKNTVGVPVVYANGYDSVYFLSGTSGAVNGDVSHAYVYGDAKANFNSNVDTLEMIGLTDDKSNNLHATINGVGTVNHLIAKDNRDQSVFYEAYSFAAGKLAIEDGSLKTEAKYYSTTAPAAAAEAAPAATEQPTQTTAPAQATQNSTSSEYDNVPKTGENSAMFWLLGAAVVCMAGGYTIRRKNVQEAE
;
A
#
# COMPACT_ATOMS: atom_id res chain seq x y z
N MET A 1 27.95 -37.78 21.52
CA MET A 1 26.72 -38.30 20.89
C MET A 1 25.38 -37.72 21.40
N LYS A 2 25.33 -36.81 22.40
CA LYS A 2 24.05 -36.15 22.81
C LYS A 2 23.73 -34.83 22.10
N ARG A 3 24.73 -34.15 21.52
CA ARG A 3 24.53 -32.89 20.78
C ARG A 3 24.12 -33.08 19.31
N LEU A 4 24.45 -34.21 18.70
CA LEU A 4 24.07 -34.52 17.31
C LEU A 4 22.59 -34.94 17.20
N LYS A 5 22.03 -35.58 18.24
CA LYS A 5 20.61 -35.98 18.25
C LYS A 5 19.64 -34.79 18.27
N LYS A 6 20.02 -33.65 18.85
CA LYS A 6 19.15 -32.44 18.93
C LYS A 6 19.03 -31.70 17.60
N PHE A 7 20.04 -31.75 16.74
CA PHE A 7 19.99 -31.14 15.41
C PHE A 7 19.15 -31.95 14.42
N VAL A 8 19.16 -33.28 14.54
CA VAL A 8 18.37 -34.16 13.67
C VAL A 8 16.87 -34.03 13.93
N THR A 9 16.44 -33.80 15.18
CA THR A 9 15.01 -33.62 15.52
C THR A 9 14.46 -32.27 15.04
N LEU A 10 15.29 -31.21 15.02
CA LEU A 10 14.86 -29.89 14.53
C LEU A 10 14.68 -29.89 13.00
N PHE A 11 15.53 -30.63 12.28
CA PHE A 11 15.42 -30.79 10.82
C PHE A 11 14.24 -31.68 10.40
N THR A 12 13.79 -32.62 11.25
CA THR A 12 12.61 -33.44 10.95
C THR A 12 11.30 -32.66 11.11
N LEU A 13 11.22 -31.70 12.04
CA LEU A 13 10.04 -30.83 12.16
C LEU A 13 9.96 -29.82 10.99
N ALA A 14 11.10 -29.27 10.56
CA ALA A 14 11.16 -28.41 9.38
C ALA A 14 10.76 -29.15 8.10
N ALA A 15 11.18 -30.41 7.93
CA ALA A 15 10.82 -31.21 6.76
C ALA A 15 9.31 -31.55 6.68
N VAL A 16 8.63 -31.72 7.82
CA VAL A 16 7.17 -31.98 7.84
C VAL A 16 6.37 -30.74 7.42
N CYS A 17 6.87 -29.53 7.68
CA CYS A 17 6.23 -28.29 7.20
C CYS A 17 6.41 -28.05 5.69
N PHE A 18 7.46 -28.62 5.06
CA PHE A 18 7.76 -28.43 3.63
C PHE A 18 7.35 -29.61 2.73
N ALA A 19 6.96 -30.75 3.29
CA ALA A 19 6.63 -31.97 2.54
C ALA A 19 5.12 -32.26 2.42
N ILE A 20 4.24 -31.28 2.64
CA ILE A 20 2.81 -31.39 2.29
C ILE A 20 2.60 -30.71 0.93
N PRO A 21 2.39 -31.48 -0.16
CA PRO A 21 1.98 -30.92 -1.45
C PRO A 21 0.61 -30.28 -1.24
N GLY A 22 0.53 -28.95 -1.35
CA GLY A 22 -0.71 -28.19 -1.14
C GLY A 22 -0.60 -26.99 -0.20
N LEU A 23 0.50 -26.82 0.55
CA LEU A 23 0.76 -25.62 1.38
C LEU A 23 1.24 -24.39 0.58
N GLY A 24 1.25 -24.46 -0.76
CA GLY A 24 1.74 -23.41 -1.66
C GLY A 24 0.83 -22.18 -1.83
N LYS A 25 -0.20 -22.03 -0.99
CA LYS A 25 -0.96 -20.79 -0.81
C LYS A 25 -1.46 -20.75 0.63
N ILE A 26 -0.60 -20.37 1.58
CA ILE A 26 -1.12 -19.69 2.77
C ILE A 26 -1.59 -18.33 2.26
N THR A 27 -2.82 -18.28 1.75
CA THR A 27 -3.55 -17.03 1.67
C THR A 27 -3.80 -16.64 3.12
N VAL A 28 -2.84 -15.93 3.74
CA VAL A 28 -3.16 -15.15 4.92
C VAL A 28 -4.14 -14.11 4.39
N LYS A 29 -5.44 -14.40 4.51
CA LYS A 29 -6.44 -13.34 4.43
C LYS A 29 -6.07 -12.43 5.59
N ALA A 30 -5.47 -11.27 5.31
CA ALA A 30 -5.33 -10.24 6.31
C ALA A 30 -6.72 -10.08 6.96
N ALA A 31 -6.78 -10.05 8.28
CA ALA A 31 -8.04 -9.78 8.96
C ALA A 31 -8.62 -8.52 8.32
N GLU A 32 -9.92 -8.56 7.99
CA GLU A 32 -10.56 -7.40 7.39
C GLU A 32 -10.38 -6.21 8.34
N PRO A 33 -9.99 -5.03 7.83
CA PRO A 33 -9.82 -3.85 8.67
C PRO A 33 -11.03 -3.58 9.52
N THR A 34 -10.82 -3.35 10.82
CA THR A 34 -11.90 -2.93 11.71
C THR A 34 -12.08 -1.42 11.59
N THR A 35 -13.32 -0.97 11.50
CA THR A 35 -13.64 0.46 11.44
C THR A 35 -14.09 0.95 12.80
N TYR A 36 -13.44 2.01 13.27
CA TYR A 36 -13.77 2.69 14.50
C TYR A 36 -14.27 4.09 14.21
N VAL A 37 -15.46 4.43 14.71
CA VAL A 37 -15.95 5.81 14.69
C VAL A 37 -15.68 6.48 16.04
N LEU A 38 -15.19 7.71 15.98
CA LEU A 38 -14.84 8.50 17.15
C LEU A 38 -15.60 9.83 17.17
N ASN A 39 -16.03 10.20 18.37
CA ASN A 39 -16.64 11.48 18.70
C ASN A 39 -16.09 11.91 20.07
N TYR A 40 -15.92 13.22 20.26
CA TYR A 40 -15.45 13.74 21.53
C TYR A 40 -16.62 14.03 22.45
N SER A 41 -16.58 13.46 23.65
CA SER A 41 -17.63 13.68 24.66
C SER A 41 -17.20 14.78 25.62
N ASP A 42 -17.91 15.90 25.62
CA ASP A 42 -17.69 16.99 26.59
C ASP A 42 -17.96 16.53 28.03
N SER A 43 -18.93 15.64 28.22
CA SER A 43 -19.33 15.14 29.54
C SER A 43 -18.21 14.36 30.23
N SER A 44 -17.41 13.63 29.46
CA SER A 44 -16.26 12.86 29.95
C SER A 44 -14.92 13.54 29.63
N SER A 45 -14.93 14.64 28.88
CA SER A 45 -13.74 15.38 28.43
C SER A 45 -12.70 14.47 27.76
N GLU A 46 -13.15 13.52 26.94
CA GLU A 46 -12.29 12.57 26.24
C GLU A 46 -12.90 12.10 24.91
N TRP A 47 -12.05 11.55 24.05
CA TRP A 47 -12.50 10.81 22.88
C TRP A 47 -13.18 9.51 23.30
N ARG A 48 -14.35 9.26 22.70
CA ARG A 48 -15.11 8.03 22.83
C ARG A 48 -15.17 7.36 21.48
N TYR A 49 -15.22 6.03 21.47
CA TYR A 49 -15.23 5.28 20.21
C TYR A 49 -16.25 4.13 20.19
N LYS A 50 -16.57 3.68 18.98
CA LYS A 50 -17.40 2.51 18.69
C LYS A 50 -16.83 1.76 17.49
N GLU A 51 -16.99 0.43 17.48
CA GLU A 51 -16.76 -0.38 16.28
C GLU A 51 -17.98 -0.24 15.34
N ALA A 52 -17.93 0.78 14.48
CA ALA A 52 -18.98 1.12 13.54
C ALA A 52 -18.43 2.09 12.48
N SER A 53 -19.20 2.31 11.41
CA SER A 53 -18.87 3.26 10.35
C SER A 53 -19.43 4.68 10.56
N SER A 54 -20.32 4.88 11.54
CA SER A 54 -20.95 6.17 11.83
C SER A 54 -21.36 6.30 13.29
N TRP A 55 -21.37 7.53 13.81
CA TRP A 55 -21.76 7.76 15.19
C TRP A 55 -23.28 7.62 15.37
N SER A 56 -23.68 6.99 16.48
CA SER A 56 -25.08 6.93 16.92
C SER A 56 -25.13 7.00 18.44
N ALA A 57 -25.96 7.87 19.01
CA ALA A 57 -26.10 8.03 20.46
C ALA A 57 -26.75 6.81 21.14
N GLU A 58 -27.42 5.95 20.39
CA GLU A 58 -28.15 4.78 20.91
C GLU A 58 -27.23 3.60 21.23
N VAL A 59 -26.06 3.56 20.61
CA VAL A 59 -25.07 2.50 20.81
C VAL A 59 -24.13 2.93 21.93
N GLN A 60 -23.83 2.03 22.87
CA GLN A 60 -22.88 2.32 23.94
C GLN A 60 -21.48 2.59 23.37
N ASP A 61 -20.86 3.71 23.77
CA ASP A 61 -19.46 4.01 23.45
C ASP A 61 -18.48 3.38 24.46
N ARG A 62 -17.20 3.46 24.13
CA ARG A 62 -16.09 2.99 24.96
C ARG A 62 -15.00 4.06 25.08
N GLU A 63 -14.26 3.98 26.18
CA GLU A 63 -13.10 4.81 26.50
C GLU A 63 -12.00 4.63 25.44
N LEU A 64 -11.31 5.70 25.06
CA LEU A 64 -10.18 5.65 24.11
C LEU A 64 -9.11 4.62 24.49
N TYR A 65 -8.92 4.36 25.79
CA TYR A 65 -8.00 3.34 26.30
C TYR A 65 -8.18 1.97 25.64
N TYR A 66 -9.42 1.51 25.46
CA TYR A 66 -9.67 0.20 24.84
C TYR A 66 -9.41 0.19 23.34
N LEU A 67 -9.60 1.33 22.65
CA LEU A 67 -9.20 1.46 21.26
C LEU A 67 -7.69 1.26 21.12
N GLN A 68 -6.89 1.92 21.97
CA GLN A 68 -5.43 1.84 21.92
C GLN A 68 -4.89 0.42 22.11
N GLN A 69 -5.63 -0.46 22.79
CA GLN A 69 -5.25 -1.86 22.95
C GLN A 69 -5.62 -2.73 21.74
N ASN A 70 -6.68 -2.36 21.03
CA ASN A 70 -7.30 -3.23 20.04
C ASN A 70 -6.94 -2.83 18.61
N ILE A 71 -6.77 -1.54 18.34
CA ILE A 71 -6.46 -1.01 17.02
C ILE A 71 -5.13 -1.56 16.50
N LYS A 72 -5.08 -1.88 15.20
CA LYS A 72 -3.92 -2.47 14.53
C LYS A 72 -3.59 -1.69 13.26
N ASP A 73 -2.41 -1.96 12.73
CA ASP A 73 -2.04 -1.44 11.41
C ASP A 73 -3.07 -1.89 10.35
N GLY A 74 -3.47 -0.96 9.50
CA GLY A 74 -4.48 -1.17 8.46
C GLY A 74 -5.92 -0.91 8.89
N ASP A 75 -6.20 -0.77 10.19
CA ASP A 75 -7.55 -0.41 10.66
C ASP A 75 -7.96 1.00 10.26
N TYR A 76 -9.27 1.26 10.33
CA TYR A 76 -9.89 2.49 9.85
C TYR A 76 -10.43 3.34 11.01
N ILE A 77 -10.29 4.66 10.88
CA ILE A 77 -10.88 5.63 11.80
C ILE A 77 -11.80 6.58 11.03
N VAL A 78 -13.00 6.80 11.57
CA VAL A 78 -13.90 7.86 11.14
C VAL A 78 -14.06 8.87 12.28
N ILE A 79 -13.72 10.13 12.03
CA ILE A 79 -13.98 11.25 12.93
C ILE A 79 -15.36 11.83 12.57
N ASP A 80 -16.34 11.52 13.42
CA ASP A 80 -17.72 11.98 13.32
C ASP A 80 -18.00 12.81 14.58
N ASN A 81 -17.41 14.00 14.64
CA ASN A 81 -17.32 14.87 15.81
C ASN A 81 -17.92 16.26 15.54
N ASP A 82 -19.20 16.41 15.81
CA ASP A 82 -19.98 17.63 15.64
C ASP A 82 -19.78 18.67 16.76
N VAL A 83 -18.95 18.37 17.75
CA VAL A 83 -18.67 19.30 18.86
C VAL A 83 -17.66 20.37 18.43
N GLU A 84 -17.99 21.63 18.71
CA GLU A 84 -17.15 22.80 18.46
C GLU A 84 -16.02 22.89 19.50
N ASN A 85 -14.95 22.14 19.26
CA ASN A 85 -13.80 22.07 20.15
C ASN A 85 -12.52 22.49 19.43
N ASN A 86 -11.74 23.37 20.08
CA ASN A 86 -10.47 23.84 19.54
C ASN A 86 -9.40 22.74 19.61
N ALA A 87 -8.87 22.34 18.45
CA ALA A 87 -7.62 21.57 18.29
C ALA A 87 -7.47 20.31 19.17
N LEU A 88 -8.52 19.48 19.29
CA LEU A 88 -8.45 18.26 20.10
C LEU A 88 -7.55 17.20 19.46
N ALA A 89 -6.52 16.80 20.20
CA ALA A 89 -5.58 15.77 19.76
C ALA A 89 -6.17 14.36 19.96
N LEU A 90 -6.16 13.54 18.91
CA LEU A 90 -6.36 12.09 18.96
C LEU A 90 -5.03 11.42 18.63
N LYS A 91 -4.52 10.55 19.52
CA LYS A 91 -3.25 9.85 19.31
C LYS A 91 -3.47 8.35 19.23
N VAL A 92 -3.07 7.76 18.11
CA VAL A 92 -3.02 6.31 17.89
C VAL A 92 -1.62 5.91 17.43
N SER A 93 -1.14 4.75 17.85
CA SER A 93 0.24 4.30 17.61
C SER A 93 0.33 3.22 16.52
N VAL A 94 -0.46 3.38 15.46
CA VAL A 94 -0.57 2.44 14.33
C VAL A 94 -0.49 3.21 13.01
N ARG A 95 -0.23 2.52 11.91
CA ARG A 95 -0.46 3.03 10.56
C ARG A 95 -1.91 2.73 10.15
N LEU A 96 -2.71 3.76 9.90
CA LEU A 96 -4.11 3.57 9.53
C LEU A 96 -4.23 3.26 8.05
N GLY A 97 -5.10 2.30 7.70
CA GLY A 97 -5.48 2.08 6.31
C GLY A 97 -6.39 3.20 5.80
N ASN A 98 -7.20 3.78 6.69
CA ASN A 98 -8.10 4.86 6.36
C ASN A 98 -8.28 5.80 7.56
N LEU A 99 -8.21 7.11 7.31
CA LEU A 99 -8.75 8.13 8.20
C LEU A 99 -9.79 8.96 7.44
N THR A 100 -11.00 9.08 7.96
CA THR A 100 -12.06 9.92 7.36
C THR A 100 -12.53 10.97 8.35
N PHE A 101 -12.47 12.26 7.98
CA PHE A 101 -13.17 13.35 8.65
C PHE A 101 -14.53 13.50 7.97
N LYS A 102 -15.62 13.28 8.72
CA LYS A 102 -16.98 13.23 8.17
C LYS A 102 -17.85 14.41 8.59
N ASN A 103 -17.98 14.64 9.89
CA ASN A 103 -18.75 15.73 10.46
C ASN A 103 -17.87 16.38 11.52
N THR A 104 -17.17 17.46 11.20
CA THR A 104 -16.23 18.09 12.13
C THR A 104 -16.48 19.58 12.16
N VAL A 105 -16.99 20.09 13.28
CA VAL A 105 -17.20 21.52 13.49
C VAL A 105 -15.92 22.17 14.01
N GLY A 106 -15.25 21.54 14.98
CA GLY A 106 -13.89 21.90 15.41
C GLY A 106 -12.80 21.39 14.47
N VAL A 107 -11.53 21.59 14.87
CA VAL A 107 -10.33 21.17 14.11
C VAL A 107 -9.62 20.01 14.84
N PRO A 108 -10.13 18.76 14.80
CA PRO A 108 -9.44 17.62 15.38
C PRO A 108 -8.05 17.43 14.77
N VAL A 109 -7.07 17.06 15.60
CA VAL A 109 -5.68 16.80 15.19
C VAL A 109 -5.37 15.34 15.44
N VAL A 110 -5.27 14.54 14.38
CA VAL A 110 -5.05 13.09 14.48
C VAL A 110 -3.56 12.79 14.29
N TYR A 111 -2.98 12.06 15.24
CA TYR A 111 -1.60 11.57 15.20
C TYR A 111 -1.62 10.05 14.99
N ALA A 112 -0.92 9.58 13.96
CA ALA A 112 -0.70 8.16 13.68
C ALA A 112 0.73 7.94 13.16
N ASN A 113 1.16 6.68 13.02
CA ASN A 113 2.46 6.36 12.43
C ASN A 113 2.48 6.59 10.90
N GLY A 114 1.32 6.86 10.31
CA GLY A 114 1.13 7.13 8.89
C GLY A 114 -0.26 6.70 8.45
N TYR A 115 -0.60 7.02 7.21
CA TYR A 115 -1.91 6.80 6.63
C TYR A 115 -1.75 6.27 5.21
N ASP A 116 -2.45 5.19 4.87
CA ASP A 116 -2.58 4.78 3.49
C ASP A 116 -3.50 5.75 2.74
N SER A 117 -4.70 5.99 3.28
CA SER A 117 -5.63 6.98 2.73
C SER A 117 -6.21 7.90 3.81
N VAL A 118 -6.35 9.18 3.47
CA VAL A 118 -7.05 10.19 4.28
C VAL A 118 -8.16 10.83 3.46
N TYR A 119 -9.33 11.00 4.05
CA TYR A 119 -10.50 11.63 3.44
C TYR A 119 -10.97 12.79 4.30
N PHE A 120 -11.02 13.99 3.72
CA PHE A 120 -11.72 15.14 4.28
C PHE A 120 -13.01 15.34 3.48
N LEU A 121 -14.15 15.01 4.05
CA LEU A 121 -15.44 15.21 3.40
C LEU A 121 -15.81 16.70 3.36
N SER A 122 -16.72 17.10 2.46
CA SER A 122 -17.15 18.51 2.36
C SER A 122 -17.64 19.06 3.70
N GLY A 123 -17.34 20.32 4.00
CA GLY A 123 -17.73 21.00 5.22
C GLY A 123 -16.91 20.61 6.46
N THR A 124 -15.92 19.72 6.32
CA THR A 124 -15.08 19.27 7.44
C THR A 124 -13.82 20.11 7.61
N SER A 125 -13.23 20.04 8.79
CA SER A 125 -11.94 20.63 9.08
C SER A 125 -11.13 19.71 9.99
N GLY A 126 -9.81 19.71 9.83
CA GLY A 126 -8.96 18.88 10.66
C GLY A 126 -7.50 18.95 10.25
N ALA A 127 -6.66 18.34 11.08
CA ALA A 127 -5.24 18.23 10.85
C ALA A 127 -4.76 16.79 11.04
N VAL A 128 -3.76 16.43 10.24
CA VAL A 128 -3.18 15.09 10.20
C VAL A 128 -1.68 15.18 10.48
N ASN A 129 -1.22 14.38 11.44
CA ASN A 129 0.18 14.26 11.86
C ASN A 129 0.66 12.83 11.59
N GLY A 130 1.41 12.67 10.49
CA GLY A 130 1.92 11.40 9.98
C GLY A 130 1.91 11.40 8.45
N ASP A 131 2.83 10.67 7.82
CA ASP A 131 2.94 10.63 6.36
C ASP A 131 1.70 9.99 5.73
N VAL A 132 1.20 10.60 4.65
CA VAL A 132 -0.02 10.18 3.95
C VAL A 132 0.34 9.70 2.55
N SER A 133 -0.02 8.47 2.20
CA SER A 133 0.20 7.97 0.83
C SER A 133 -0.81 8.59 -0.15
N HIS A 134 -2.09 8.65 0.23
CA HIS A 134 -3.12 9.28 -0.60
C HIS A 134 -4.09 10.12 0.23
N ALA A 135 -4.29 11.37 -0.15
CA ALA A 135 -5.21 12.29 0.50
C ALA A 135 -6.30 12.72 -0.47
N TYR A 136 -7.56 12.63 -0.04
CA TYR A 136 -8.73 13.13 -0.77
C TYR A 136 -9.35 14.26 0.03
N VAL A 137 -9.49 15.44 -0.58
CA VAL A 137 -10.10 16.62 0.05
C VAL A 137 -11.27 17.07 -0.80
N TYR A 138 -12.47 16.95 -0.26
CA TYR A 138 -13.72 17.20 -0.99
C TYR A 138 -14.31 18.58 -0.68
N GLY A 139 -14.88 19.20 -1.71
CA GLY A 139 -15.70 20.39 -1.61
C GLY A 139 -14.97 21.58 -0.99
N ASP A 140 -15.52 22.08 0.11
CA ASP A 140 -15.06 23.24 0.88
C ASP A 140 -14.30 22.86 2.16
N ALA A 141 -13.80 21.63 2.25
CA ALA A 141 -13.09 21.13 3.41
C ALA A 141 -11.80 21.93 3.72
N LYS A 142 -11.43 21.98 5.01
CA LYS A 142 -10.23 22.67 5.52
C LYS A 142 -9.24 21.64 6.06
N ALA A 143 -8.24 21.29 5.25
CA ALA A 143 -7.29 20.22 5.54
C ALA A 143 -5.89 20.76 5.85
N ASN A 144 -5.31 20.34 6.97
CA ASN A 144 -3.91 20.61 7.30
C ASN A 144 -3.11 19.31 7.37
N PHE A 145 -2.08 19.19 6.54
CA PHE A 145 -1.16 18.07 6.53
C PHE A 145 0.16 18.50 7.20
N ASN A 146 0.45 17.97 8.38
CA ASN A 146 1.62 18.34 9.17
C ASN A 146 2.88 17.50 8.85
N SER A 147 2.76 16.57 7.90
CA SER A 147 3.81 15.66 7.42
C SER A 147 3.75 15.57 5.89
N ASN A 148 4.46 14.60 5.29
CA ASN A 148 4.51 14.49 3.84
C ASN A 148 3.22 13.87 3.29
N VAL A 149 2.84 14.29 2.09
CA VAL A 149 1.75 13.68 1.32
C VAL A 149 2.34 13.21 0.00
N ASP A 150 2.15 11.94 -0.36
CA ASP A 150 2.58 11.47 -1.66
C ASP A 150 1.63 11.96 -2.74
N THR A 151 0.36 11.54 -2.72
CA THR A 151 -0.67 12.04 -3.64
C THR A 151 -1.76 12.79 -2.90
N LEU A 152 -2.08 14.00 -3.36
CA LEU A 152 -3.17 14.84 -2.88
C LEU A 152 -4.18 15.09 -4.01
N GLU A 153 -5.39 14.58 -3.86
CA GLU A 153 -6.52 14.87 -4.73
C GLU A 153 -7.47 15.88 -4.06
N MET A 154 -7.57 17.07 -4.65
CA MET A 154 -8.60 18.04 -4.32
C MET A 154 -9.78 17.85 -5.29
N ILE A 155 -10.96 17.59 -4.75
CA ILE A 155 -12.16 17.26 -5.52
C ILE A 155 -13.21 18.32 -5.23
N GLY A 156 -13.68 19.01 -6.26
CA GLY A 156 -14.62 20.12 -6.13
C GLY A 156 -16.02 19.71 -5.62
N LEU A 157 -16.90 20.71 -5.52
CA LEU A 157 -18.33 20.52 -5.37
C LEU A 157 -18.96 20.01 -6.68
N THR A 158 -20.24 19.67 -6.64
CA THR A 158 -21.04 19.29 -7.82
C THR A 158 -21.94 20.43 -8.30
N ASP A 159 -21.59 21.69 -8.00
CA ASP A 159 -22.37 22.88 -8.34
C ASP A 159 -22.31 23.18 -9.87
N ASP A 160 -23.23 23.99 -10.37
CA ASP A 160 -23.36 24.34 -11.79
C ASP A 160 -22.50 25.54 -12.23
N LYS A 161 -21.64 26.03 -11.33
CA LYS A 161 -20.72 27.15 -11.56
C LYS A 161 -19.42 26.71 -12.25
N SER A 162 -18.67 27.67 -12.77
CA SER A 162 -17.49 27.43 -13.63
C SER A 162 -16.22 26.99 -12.88
N ASN A 163 -16.16 27.14 -11.56
CA ASN A 163 -15.11 26.57 -10.71
C ASN A 163 -15.76 26.04 -9.44
N ASN A 164 -15.67 24.75 -9.21
CA ASN A 164 -16.24 24.07 -8.04
C ASN A 164 -15.19 23.75 -6.96
N LEU A 165 -13.94 24.17 -7.13
CA LEU A 165 -12.89 23.99 -6.12
C LEU A 165 -13.04 25.06 -5.03
N HIS A 166 -13.21 24.63 -3.77
CA HIS A 166 -13.39 25.52 -2.62
C HIS A 166 -12.58 25.12 -1.37
N ALA A 167 -11.82 24.03 -1.44
CA ALA A 167 -11.07 23.54 -0.29
C ALA A 167 -9.97 24.53 0.12
N THR A 168 -9.66 24.55 1.42
CA THR A 168 -8.50 25.24 1.96
C THR A 168 -7.52 24.20 2.47
N ILE A 169 -6.32 24.15 1.89
CA ILE A 169 -5.35 23.08 2.15
C ILE A 169 -3.97 23.68 2.45
N ASN A 170 -3.37 23.27 3.57
CA ASN A 170 -1.99 23.63 3.90
C ASN A 170 -1.14 22.37 4.10
N GLY A 171 0.09 22.40 3.60
CA GLY A 171 1.08 21.32 3.78
C GLY A 171 2.35 21.82 4.44
N VAL A 172 2.71 21.23 5.59
CA VAL A 172 3.98 21.48 6.30
C VAL A 172 5.12 20.64 5.72
N GLY A 173 4.84 19.39 5.35
CA GLY A 173 5.78 18.51 4.66
C GLY A 173 5.85 18.79 3.16
N THR A 174 6.46 17.87 2.41
CA THR A 174 6.43 17.88 0.94
C THR A 174 5.10 17.32 0.42
N VAL A 175 4.70 17.72 -0.78
CA VAL A 175 3.61 17.07 -1.52
C VAL A 175 4.13 16.61 -2.88
N ASN A 176 4.15 15.30 -3.14
CA ASN A 176 4.79 14.78 -4.36
C ASN A 176 3.92 15.02 -5.59
N HIS A 177 2.60 14.89 -5.45
CA HIS A 177 1.65 15.06 -6.53
C HIS A 177 0.35 15.70 -6.03
N LEU A 178 -0.08 16.79 -6.67
CA LEU A 178 -1.38 17.43 -6.49
C LEU A 178 -2.17 17.28 -7.79
N ILE A 179 -3.38 16.75 -7.68
CA ILE A 179 -4.40 16.82 -8.72
C ILE A 179 -5.60 17.54 -8.14
N ALA A 180 -6.08 18.58 -8.82
CA ALA A 180 -7.29 19.28 -8.46
C ALA A 180 -8.30 19.18 -9.60
N LYS A 181 -9.46 18.58 -9.33
CA LYS A 181 -10.47 18.30 -10.35
C LYS A 181 -11.87 18.67 -9.92
N ASP A 182 -12.70 19.04 -10.88
CA ASP A 182 -14.13 19.17 -10.71
C ASP A 182 -14.75 17.82 -10.36
N ASN A 183 -15.75 17.79 -9.47
CA ASN A 183 -16.42 16.53 -9.13
C ASN A 183 -17.54 16.16 -10.11
N ARG A 184 -18.12 17.15 -10.80
CA ARG A 184 -19.21 16.98 -11.74
C ARG A 184 -18.73 16.41 -13.07
N ASP A 185 -17.72 17.03 -13.69
CA ASP A 185 -17.25 16.67 -15.03
C ASP A 185 -15.82 16.10 -15.06
N GLN A 186 -15.16 16.02 -13.90
CA GLN A 186 -13.78 15.52 -13.76
C GLN A 186 -12.73 16.34 -14.50
N SER A 187 -13.04 17.59 -14.89
CA SER A 187 -12.06 18.51 -15.48
C SER A 187 -10.95 18.84 -14.48
N VAL A 188 -9.70 18.79 -14.94
CA VAL A 188 -8.52 19.05 -14.10
C VAL A 188 -8.15 20.52 -14.21
N PHE A 189 -8.11 21.21 -13.07
CA PHE A 189 -7.70 22.62 -12.98
C PHE A 189 -6.23 22.79 -12.61
N TYR A 190 -5.72 21.92 -11.74
CA TYR A 190 -4.32 21.91 -11.34
C TYR A 190 -3.78 20.48 -11.40
N GLU A 191 -2.60 20.35 -12.00
CA GLU A 191 -1.79 19.15 -11.92
C GLU A 191 -0.34 19.60 -11.72
N ALA A 192 0.22 19.26 -10.56
CA ALA A 192 1.52 19.76 -10.14
C ALA A 192 2.23 18.75 -9.25
N TYR A 193 3.56 18.84 -9.23
CA TYR A 193 4.44 17.83 -8.67
C TYR A 193 5.50 18.47 -7.79
N SER A 194 6.05 17.67 -6.86
CA SER A 194 7.26 18.00 -6.10
C SER A 194 7.20 19.35 -5.38
N PHE A 195 6.11 19.59 -4.64
CA PHE A 195 5.99 20.75 -3.78
C PHE A 195 7.05 20.73 -2.68
N ALA A 196 7.82 21.81 -2.59
CA ALA A 196 8.79 21.97 -1.52
C ALA A 196 8.13 21.98 -0.13
N ALA A 197 8.87 21.50 0.88
CA ALA A 197 8.36 21.42 2.25
C ALA A 197 7.87 22.77 2.77
N GLY A 198 6.67 22.79 3.35
CA GLY A 198 6.07 23.97 3.95
C GLY A 198 5.59 25.01 2.94
N LYS A 199 5.46 24.65 1.66
CA LYS A 199 5.08 25.59 0.59
C LYS A 199 3.70 25.38 0.02
N LEU A 200 3.10 24.20 0.16
CA LEU A 200 1.74 23.98 -0.34
C LEU A 200 0.75 24.87 0.43
N ALA A 201 0.10 25.78 -0.28
CA ALA A 201 -1.02 26.57 0.20
C ALA A 201 -2.09 26.66 -0.89
N ILE A 202 -3.31 26.25 -0.56
CA ILE A 202 -4.53 26.41 -1.35
C ILE A 202 -5.54 27.13 -0.47
N GLU A 203 -6.11 28.21 -0.99
CA GLU A 203 -7.15 28.98 -0.29
C GLU A 203 -8.36 29.10 -1.21
N ASP A 204 -9.52 28.67 -0.72
CA ASP A 204 -10.78 28.66 -1.49
C ASP A 204 -10.59 28.08 -2.90
N GLY A 205 -10.00 26.88 -2.95
CA GLY A 205 -9.69 26.14 -4.19
C GLY A 205 -8.60 26.73 -5.08
N SER A 206 -8.06 27.91 -4.75
CA SER A 206 -7.03 28.57 -5.55
C SER A 206 -5.63 28.22 -5.05
N LEU A 207 -4.76 27.73 -5.94
CA LEU A 207 -3.35 27.46 -5.61
C LEU A 207 -2.61 28.79 -5.36
N LYS A 208 -2.17 29.02 -4.12
CA LYS A 208 -1.44 30.23 -3.71
C LYS A 208 0.07 30.06 -3.72
N THR A 209 0.55 28.82 -3.72
CA THR A 209 1.97 28.49 -3.80
C THR A 209 2.63 29.15 -5.03
N GLU A 210 3.74 29.84 -4.83
CA GLU A 210 4.51 30.41 -5.94
C GLU A 210 5.09 29.31 -6.85
N ALA A 211 5.09 29.55 -8.17
CA ALA A 211 5.52 28.59 -9.19
C ALA A 211 6.94 28.03 -9.02
N LYS A 212 7.84 28.76 -8.33
CA LYS A 212 9.21 28.29 -8.06
C LYS A 212 9.29 27.14 -7.04
N TYR A 213 8.19 26.85 -6.34
CA TYR A 213 8.13 25.85 -5.27
C TYR A 213 7.48 24.52 -5.69
N TYR A 214 7.11 24.37 -6.96
CA TYR A 214 6.58 23.13 -7.51
C TYR A 214 6.96 22.98 -8.99
N SER A 215 6.71 21.79 -9.56
CA SER A 215 6.89 21.48 -10.97
C SER A 215 5.53 21.24 -11.62
N THR A 216 5.35 21.68 -12.87
CA THR A 216 4.20 21.27 -13.71
C THR A 216 4.53 20.09 -14.62
N THR A 217 5.75 19.58 -14.53
CA THR A 217 6.22 18.39 -15.26
C THR A 217 6.35 17.25 -14.28
N ALA A 218 5.75 16.11 -14.61
CA ALA A 218 5.90 14.89 -13.84
C ALA A 218 7.38 14.52 -13.66
N PRO A 219 7.79 14.01 -12.49
CA PRO A 219 9.14 13.48 -12.34
C PRO A 219 9.37 12.37 -13.36
N ALA A 220 10.54 12.37 -14.00
CA ALA A 220 10.92 11.22 -14.81
C ALA A 220 10.92 9.98 -13.90
N ALA A 221 10.17 8.95 -14.28
CA ALA A 221 10.20 7.68 -13.57
C ALA A 221 11.66 7.24 -13.48
N ALA A 222 12.19 7.14 -12.27
CA ALA A 222 13.52 6.58 -12.08
C ALA A 222 13.45 5.16 -12.62
N ALA A 223 14.09 4.92 -13.77
CA ALA A 223 14.19 3.59 -14.32
C ALA A 223 14.84 2.72 -13.24
N GLU A 224 14.05 1.81 -12.68
CA GLU A 224 14.54 0.80 -11.76
C GLU A 224 15.73 0.13 -12.45
N ALA A 225 16.92 0.34 -11.89
CA ALA A 225 18.14 -0.19 -12.47
C ALA A 225 17.95 -1.70 -12.56
N ALA A 226 17.83 -2.23 -13.79
CA ALA A 226 17.75 -3.65 -14.03
C ALA A 226 18.87 -4.33 -13.22
N PRO A 227 18.59 -5.41 -12.47
CA PRO A 227 19.60 -6.06 -11.66
C PRO A 227 20.80 -6.36 -12.54
N ALA A 228 21.95 -5.80 -12.16
CA ALA A 228 23.19 -5.96 -12.90
C ALA A 228 23.42 -7.46 -13.12
N ALA A 229 23.41 -7.88 -14.38
CA ALA A 229 23.77 -9.25 -14.74
C ALA A 229 25.19 -9.48 -14.23
N THR A 230 25.33 -10.36 -13.24
CA THR A 230 26.64 -10.81 -12.76
C THR A 230 27.35 -11.48 -13.93
N GLU A 231 28.43 -10.87 -14.40
CA GLU A 231 29.31 -11.46 -15.41
C GLU A 231 29.83 -12.82 -14.92
N GLN A 232 29.43 -13.88 -15.62
CA GLN A 232 30.01 -15.20 -15.46
C GLN A 232 31.41 -15.18 -16.10
N PRO A 233 32.47 -15.71 -15.43
CA PRO A 233 33.82 -15.59 -15.93
C PRO A 233 34.01 -16.32 -17.26
N THR A 234 34.75 -15.65 -18.15
CA THR A 234 35.07 -16.01 -19.51
C THR A 234 35.86 -17.31 -19.59
N GLN A 235 35.42 -18.25 -20.43
CA GLN A 235 36.22 -19.42 -20.83
C GLN A 235 36.67 -19.26 -22.28
N THR A 236 37.99 -19.29 -22.48
CA THR A 236 38.67 -19.12 -23.77
C THR A 236 38.89 -20.47 -24.46
N THR A 237 38.51 -20.60 -25.74
CA THR A 237 39.22 -21.36 -26.83
C THR A 237 38.42 -21.22 -28.14
N ALA A 238 38.93 -20.52 -29.17
CA ALA A 238 39.73 -20.96 -30.33
C ALA A 238 38.89 -21.07 -31.64
N PRO A 239 39.46 -20.82 -32.85
CA PRO A 239 38.74 -20.09 -33.90
C PRO A 239 38.32 -20.89 -35.15
N ALA A 240 37.44 -20.22 -35.92
CA ALA A 240 37.19 -20.26 -37.37
C ALA A 240 36.10 -21.22 -37.93
N GLN A 241 35.08 -20.64 -38.57
CA GLN A 241 34.91 -20.66 -40.03
C GLN A 241 33.77 -19.73 -40.51
N ALA A 242 33.97 -19.13 -41.67
CA ALA A 242 33.05 -18.22 -42.35
C ALA A 242 32.20 -18.94 -43.39
N THR A 243 30.91 -18.56 -43.50
CA THR A 243 30.11 -18.71 -44.73
C THR A 243 29.10 -17.55 -44.82
N GLN A 244 29.01 -16.94 -46.00
CA GLN A 244 28.10 -15.83 -46.36
C GLN A 244 26.73 -16.31 -46.88
N ASN A 245 25.80 -15.33 -46.93
CA ASN A 245 24.58 -15.21 -47.79
C ASN A 245 23.33 -16.02 -47.36
N SER A 246 22.07 -15.56 -47.43
CA SER A 246 21.39 -14.42 -48.10
C SER A 246 19.98 -14.19 -47.50
N THR A 247 19.47 -12.96 -47.66
CA THR A 247 18.06 -12.55 -48.00
C THR A 247 16.82 -12.85 -47.12
N SER A 248 16.20 -11.72 -46.70
CA SER A 248 14.77 -11.30 -46.86
C SER A 248 13.63 -11.85 -45.98
N SER A 249 12.70 -10.90 -45.71
CA SER A 249 11.33 -10.95 -45.14
C SER A 249 11.22 -11.06 -43.61
N GLU A 250 10.81 -10.02 -42.88
CA GLU A 250 9.48 -9.36 -42.81
C GLU A 250 8.51 -10.16 -41.91
N TYR A 251 8.35 -9.65 -40.68
CA TYR A 251 7.24 -9.89 -39.73
C TYR A 251 6.81 -11.36 -39.48
N ASP A 252 7.57 -12.11 -38.69
CA ASP A 252 7.01 -13.14 -37.79
C ASP A 252 7.95 -13.44 -36.62
N ASN A 253 7.82 -12.67 -35.54
CA ASN A 253 8.33 -13.04 -34.22
C ASN A 253 7.47 -12.39 -33.13
N VAL A 254 6.26 -12.90 -32.99
CA VAL A 254 5.50 -12.79 -31.74
C VAL A 254 5.83 -14.05 -30.92
N PRO A 255 6.22 -13.96 -29.64
CA PRO A 255 6.38 -15.15 -28.82
C PRO A 255 5.04 -15.88 -28.70
N LYS A 256 4.92 -17.07 -29.31
CA LYS A 256 3.82 -17.98 -29.03
C LYS A 256 4.00 -18.48 -27.60
N THR A 257 3.12 -18.00 -26.71
CA THR A 257 2.98 -18.49 -25.36
C THR A 257 2.65 -19.97 -25.37
N GLY A 258 3.51 -20.76 -24.73
CA GLY A 258 3.22 -22.11 -24.29
C GLY A 258 3.47 -23.19 -25.34
N GLU A 259 4.64 -23.83 -25.27
CA GLU A 259 4.81 -25.29 -25.28
C GLU A 259 6.31 -25.63 -25.17
N ASN A 260 6.62 -26.74 -24.50
CA ASN A 260 7.95 -27.40 -24.38
C ASN A 260 8.81 -27.21 -23.11
N SER A 261 8.23 -27.03 -21.92
CA SER A 261 8.94 -27.35 -20.65
C SER A 261 8.40 -28.60 -19.94
N ALA A 262 7.15 -28.99 -20.17
CA ALA A 262 6.52 -30.12 -19.47
C ALA A 262 7.09 -31.50 -19.89
N MET A 263 7.46 -31.67 -21.16
CA MET A 263 8.01 -32.94 -21.67
C MET A 263 9.40 -33.26 -21.10
N PHE A 264 10.25 -32.26 -20.91
CA PHE A 264 11.58 -32.44 -20.30
C PHE A 264 11.48 -32.79 -18.81
N TRP A 265 10.50 -32.23 -18.10
CA TRP A 265 10.23 -32.56 -16.70
C TRP A 265 9.65 -33.97 -16.51
N LEU A 266 8.75 -34.41 -17.39
CA LEU A 266 8.16 -35.75 -17.32
C LEU A 266 9.17 -36.86 -17.66
N LEU A 267 10.08 -36.63 -18.62
CA LEU A 267 11.17 -37.57 -18.92
C LEU A 267 12.19 -37.69 -17.78
N GLY A 268 12.48 -36.59 -17.08
CA GLY A 268 13.35 -36.60 -15.90
C GLY A 268 12.78 -37.41 -14.73
N ALA A 269 11.47 -37.32 -14.49
CA ALA A 269 10.80 -38.04 -13.41
C ALA A 269 10.78 -39.58 -13.63
N ALA A 270 10.64 -40.04 -14.87
CA ALA A 270 10.58 -41.47 -15.18
C ALA A 270 11.92 -42.20 -14.95
N VAL A 271 13.06 -41.53 -15.21
CA VAL A 271 14.40 -42.11 -14.99
C VAL A 271 14.69 -42.27 -13.49
N VAL A 272 14.24 -41.32 -12.66
CA VAL A 272 14.40 -41.38 -11.20
C VAL A 272 13.55 -42.49 -10.58
N CYS A 273 12.34 -42.72 -11.08
CA CYS A 273 11.46 -43.79 -10.59
C CYS A 273 11.98 -45.21 -10.94
N MET A 274 12.62 -45.41 -12.10
CA MET A 274 13.17 -46.73 -12.46
C MET A 274 14.49 -47.05 -11.74
N ALA A 275 15.35 -46.06 -11.47
CA ALA A 275 16.58 -46.28 -10.70
C ALA A 275 16.31 -46.55 -9.21
N GLY A 276 15.27 -45.94 -8.63
CA GLY A 276 14.84 -46.20 -7.25
C GLY A 276 14.28 -47.61 -7.04
N GLY A 277 13.55 -48.16 -8.03
CA GLY A 277 12.99 -49.51 -7.93
C GLY A 277 14.04 -50.64 -7.97
N TYR A 278 15.15 -50.44 -8.69
CA TYR A 278 16.17 -51.49 -8.87
C TYR A 278 17.08 -51.64 -7.64
N THR A 279 17.28 -50.58 -6.85
CA THR A 279 18.08 -50.62 -5.62
C THR A 279 17.32 -51.19 -4.42
N ILE A 280 15.98 -51.03 -4.37
CA ILE A 280 15.13 -51.61 -3.31
C ILE A 280 14.96 -53.12 -3.50
N ARG A 281 14.86 -53.63 -4.74
CA ARG A 281 14.78 -55.09 -4.97
C ARG A 281 16.06 -55.85 -4.64
N ARG A 282 17.25 -55.25 -4.74
CA ARG A 282 18.51 -55.93 -4.34
C ARG A 282 18.70 -56.05 -2.83
N LYS A 283 18.14 -55.13 -2.03
CA LYS A 283 18.22 -55.22 -0.56
C LYS A 283 17.33 -56.32 0.00
N ASN A 284 16.16 -56.55 -0.58
CA ASN A 284 15.21 -57.54 -0.04
C ASN A 284 15.53 -59.01 -0.40
N VAL A 285 16.52 -59.27 -1.27
CA VAL A 285 16.96 -60.64 -1.62
C VAL A 285 18.20 -61.06 -0.80
N GLN A 286 18.89 -60.13 -0.15
CA GLN A 286 20.01 -60.46 0.76
C GLN A 286 19.59 -60.65 2.23
N GLU A 287 18.31 -60.46 2.57
CA GLU A 287 17.77 -60.69 3.92
C GLU A 287 16.85 -61.94 3.98
N ALA A 288 16.91 -62.82 2.97
CA ALA A 288 16.15 -64.07 2.90
C ALA A 288 17.03 -65.31 2.61
N GLU A 289 18.19 -65.38 3.25
CA GLU A 289 18.86 -66.65 3.60
C GLU A 289 18.95 -66.78 5.12
#